data_AF-A0A383B661-F1
#
_entry.id   AF-A0A383B661-F1
#
_cell.length_a   1.000
_cell.length_b   1.000
_cell.length_c   1.000
_cell.angle_alpha   90.00
_cell.angle_beta   90.00
_cell.angle_gamma   90.00
#
_symmetry.space_group_name_H-M   'P 1'
#
loop_
_entity.id
_entity.type
_entity.pdbx_description
1 polymer ?
#
loop_
_entity_poly.entity_id
_entity_poly.type
_entity_poly.pdbx_seq_one_letter_code
_entity_poly.pdbx_strand_id
1 'polypeptide(L)'
;RECMENISIIHSAEWGKVAQQATDLMQLGRSRGAKKYGAVTRTGLRLKLVPDFTCETAYTDAVIIGFNPWFVIKLTKRGVTALWLHEVFHVVKKHPFRMRDGMDHKTANVAGDYEINNMLDNAGMMHLENVLINHDYDGWSFERIYRNERRTPPPPDQPDQPDQPGEPGEGDGQPGDDSSNDDGDDGPTVYGPDDVPDPADGVEGAFRQAPVTDNTLEIEWDTAITVAIMEEEKREHGDCSGNMLSNL
;
A
#
# COMPACT_ATOMS: atom_id res chain seq x y z
N ARG A 1 36.68 -7.06 -13.81
CA ARG A 1 36.58 -5.88 -12.91
C ARG A 1 35.93 -4.72 -13.65
N GLU A 2 36.50 -4.20 -14.73
CA GLU A 2 35.86 -3.14 -15.56
C GLU A 2 34.44 -3.50 -16.05
N CYS A 3 34.18 -4.74 -16.50
CA CYS A 3 32.81 -5.12 -16.91
C CYS A 3 31.79 -5.12 -15.76
N MET A 4 32.20 -5.50 -14.54
CA MET A 4 31.33 -5.52 -13.36
C MET A 4 31.07 -4.09 -12.83
N GLU A 5 32.10 -3.24 -12.86
CA GLU A 5 31.97 -1.82 -12.52
C GLU A 5 31.08 -1.08 -13.53
N ASN A 6 31.21 -1.37 -14.83
CA ASN A 6 30.35 -0.79 -15.86
C ASN A 6 28.89 -1.23 -15.72
N ILE A 7 28.61 -2.49 -15.38
CA ILE A 7 27.25 -2.97 -15.11
C ILE A 7 26.65 -2.27 -13.87
N SER A 8 27.43 -2.14 -12.79
CA SER A 8 27.00 -1.43 -11.57
C SER A 8 26.67 0.04 -11.84
N ILE A 9 27.49 0.73 -12.64
CA ILE A 9 27.28 2.14 -13.02
C ILE A 9 26.04 2.29 -13.92
N ILE A 10 25.82 1.37 -14.87
CA ILE A 10 24.64 1.40 -15.76
C ILE A 10 23.37 1.15 -14.96
N HIS A 11 23.33 0.13 -14.09
CA HIS A 11 22.17 -0.13 -13.23
C HIS A 11 21.89 1.05 -12.29
N SER A 12 22.93 1.65 -11.69
CA SER A 12 22.77 2.85 -10.85
C SER A 12 22.14 4.04 -11.60
N ALA A 13 22.52 4.24 -12.87
CA ALA A 13 21.96 5.31 -13.70
C ALA A 13 20.51 5.02 -14.14
N GLU A 14 20.16 3.77 -14.40
CA GLU A 14 18.78 3.37 -14.73
C GLU A 14 17.85 3.49 -13.52
N TRP A 15 18.31 3.04 -12.34
CA TRP A 15 17.58 3.17 -11.09
C TRP A 15 17.34 4.64 -10.74
N GLY A 16 18.33 5.51 -10.98
CA GLY A 16 18.18 6.95 -10.82
C GLY A 16 17.07 7.54 -11.71
N LYS A 17 16.96 7.10 -12.97
CA LYS A 17 15.90 7.55 -13.89
C LYS A 17 14.51 7.08 -13.44
N VAL A 18 14.40 5.82 -13.04
CA VAL A 18 13.14 5.22 -12.57
C VAL A 18 12.68 5.88 -11.28
N ALA A 19 13.59 6.11 -10.33
CA ALA A 19 13.31 6.84 -9.10
C ALA A 19 12.81 8.27 -9.38
N GLN A 20 13.43 8.98 -10.33
CA GLN A 20 12.98 10.32 -10.72
C GLN A 20 11.58 10.29 -11.35
N GLN A 21 11.34 9.37 -12.29
CA GLN A 21 10.04 9.23 -12.95
C GLN A 21 8.93 8.90 -11.93
N ALA A 22 9.18 7.97 -11.01
CA ALA A 22 8.25 7.63 -9.95
C ALA A 22 8.00 8.81 -9.00
N THR A 23 9.05 9.57 -8.67
CA THR A 23 8.92 10.79 -7.86
C THR A 23 8.04 11.83 -8.54
N ASP A 24 8.22 12.06 -9.85
CA ASP A 24 7.39 12.99 -10.62
C ASP A 24 5.93 12.54 -10.66
N LEU A 25 5.68 11.24 -10.78
CA LEU A 25 4.34 10.65 -10.69
C LEU A 25 3.72 10.88 -9.29
N MET A 26 4.45 10.63 -8.21
CA MET A 26 3.97 10.88 -6.85
C MET A 26 3.70 12.38 -6.60
N GLN A 27 4.52 13.27 -7.15
CA GLN A 27 4.26 14.72 -7.14
C GLN A 27 3.00 15.08 -7.92
N LEU A 28 2.77 14.45 -9.08
CA LEU A 28 1.53 14.60 -9.83
C LEU A 28 0.33 14.11 -9.00
N GLY A 29 0.42 12.94 -8.38
CA GLY A 29 -0.59 12.37 -7.48
C GLY A 29 -0.97 13.37 -6.37
N ARG A 30 0.04 13.88 -5.67
CA ARG A 30 -0.07 14.95 -4.67
C ARG A 30 -0.75 16.19 -5.21
N SER A 31 -0.32 16.72 -6.36
CA SER A 31 -0.88 17.95 -6.92
C SER A 31 -2.38 17.82 -7.26
N ARG A 32 -2.77 16.66 -7.80
CA ARG A 32 -4.17 16.35 -8.15
C ARG A 32 -5.01 16.14 -6.90
N GLY A 33 -4.50 15.35 -5.95
CA GLY A 33 -5.16 15.11 -4.66
C GLY A 33 -5.35 16.41 -3.89
N ALA A 34 -4.30 17.22 -3.77
CA ALA A 34 -4.35 18.51 -3.09
C ALA A 34 -5.34 19.51 -3.70
N LYS A 35 -5.44 19.53 -5.04
CA LYS A 35 -6.38 20.40 -5.76
C LYS A 35 -7.84 19.98 -5.53
N LYS A 36 -8.11 18.67 -5.47
CA LYS A 36 -9.47 18.14 -5.32
C LYS A 36 -9.91 18.08 -3.85
N TYR A 37 -9.03 17.69 -2.94
CA TYR A 37 -9.33 17.38 -1.54
C TYR A 37 -8.64 18.36 -0.58
N GLY A 38 -8.99 19.65 -0.69
CA GLY A 38 -8.28 20.78 -0.10
C GLY A 38 -7.92 20.70 1.40
N ALA A 39 -8.65 19.92 2.21
CA ALA A 39 -8.33 19.72 3.63
C ALA A 39 -7.21 18.70 3.87
N VAL A 40 -7.13 17.65 3.05
CA VAL A 40 -6.10 16.60 3.09
C VAL A 40 -4.73 17.16 2.68
N THR A 41 -4.75 18.29 1.97
CA THR A 41 -3.59 19.02 1.45
C THR A 41 -2.61 19.45 2.52
N ARG A 42 -3.05 19.90 3.71
CA ARG A 42 -2.11 20.46 4.70
C ARG A 42 -1.17 19.38 5.26
N THR A 43 -1.73 18.27 5.71
CA THR A 43 -0.94 17.11 6.14
C THR A 43 -0.12 16.54 4.97
N GLY A 44 -0.76 16.26 3.82
CA GLY A 44 -0.08 15.58 2.72
C GLY A 44 1.05 16.38 2.04
N LEU A 45 0.99 17.72 2.04
CA LEU A 45 2.07 18.56 1.49
C LEU A 45 3.34 18.56 2.35
N ARG A 46 3.22 18.28 3.65
CA ARG A 46 4.36 18.27 4.59
C ARG A 46 5.16 16.97 4.54
N LEU A 47 4.54 15.88 4.10
CA LEU A 47 5.20 14.58 3.97
C LEU A 47 6.27 14.64 2.87
N LYS A 48 7.45 14.09 3.11
CA LYS A 48 8.50 13.98 2.08
C LYS A 48 8.25 12.76 1.21
N LEU A 49 8.39 12.88 -0.10
CA LEU A 49 8.34 11.74 -1.02
C LEU A 49 9.73 11.13 -1.11
N VAL A 50 9.87 9.85 -0.75
CA VAL A 50 11.15 9.15 -0.71
C VAL A 50 11.05 7.87 -1.54
N PRO A 51 11.76 7.78 -2.69
CA PRO A 51 11.95 6.51 -3.39
C PRO A 51 12.62 5.48 -2.47
N ASP A 52 12.02 4.31 -2.33
CA ASP A 52 12.54 3.18 -1.56
C ASP A 52 12.30 1.87 -2.34
N PHE A 53 13.36 1.36 -2.97
CA PHE A 53 13.32 0.12 -3.75
C PHE A 53 13.18 -1.15 -2.89
N THR A 54 13.27 -1.04 -1.56
CA THR A 54 13.21 -2.18 -0.64
C THR A 54 11.81 -2.49 -0.13
N CYS A 55 10.87 -1.55 -0.27
CA CYS A 55 9.46 -1.80 0.04
C CYS A 55 8.74 -2.41 -1.16
N GLU A 56 7.66 -3.14 -0.93
CA GLU A 56 6.89 -3.76 -2.03
C GLU A 56 6.07 -2.72 -2.80
N THR A 57 5.37 -1.85 -2.07
CA THR A 57 4.39 -0.89 -2.63
C THR A 57 4.70 0.54 -2.18
N ALA A 58 4.19 0.96 -1.02
CA ALA A 58 4.40 2.25 -0.38
C ALA A 58 4.16 2.16 1.13
N TYR A 59 4.64 3.17 1.85
CA TYR A 59 4.38 3.29 3.27
C TYR A 59 4.45 4.74 3.76
N THR A 60 3.92 4.98 4.96
CA THR A 60 4.12 6.25 5.68
C THR A 60 4.48 6.06 7.15
N ASP A 61 5.29 6.96 7.70
CA ASP A 61 5.60 7.08 9.12
C ASP A 61 5.14 8.43 9.71
N ALA A 62 4.20 9.11 9.04
CA ALA A 62 3.77 10.48 9.31
C ALA A 62 4.81 11.59 9.07
N VAL A 63 6.03 11.27 8.60
CA VAL A 63 7.06 12.24 8.18
C VAL A 63 7.36 12.10 6.69
N ILE A 64 7.41 10.86 6.20
CA ILE A 64 7.66 10.53 4.80
C ILE A 64 6.51 9.68 4.23
N ILE A 65 6.43 9.69 2.91
CA ILE A 65 5.81 8.63 2.12
C ILE A 65 6.97 7.95 1.38
N GLY A 66 7.31 6.75 1.82
CA GLY A 66 8.22 5.86 1.11
C GLY A 66 7.46 5.11 0.02
N PHE A 67 8.05 4.89 -1.14
CA PHE A 67 7.39 4.16 -2.22
C PHE A 67 8.38 3.41 -3.10
N ASN A 68 7.99 2.24 -3.57
CA ASN A 68 8.75 1.49 -4.55
C ASN A 68 8.60 2.15 -5.93
N PRO A 69 9.70 2.66 -6.52
CA PRO A 69 9.62 3.29 -7.83
C PRO A 69 9.07 2.38 -8.92
N TRP A 70 9.41 1.09 -8.89
CA TRP A 70 8.94 0.12 -9.88
C TRP A 70 7.44 -0.14 -9.78
N PHE A 71 6.88 -0.11 -8.58
CA PHE A 71 5.44 -0.19 -8.37
C PHE A 71 4.75 1.06 -8.92
N VAL A 72 5.23 2.25 -8.53
CA VAL A 72 4.61 3.53 -8.90
C VAL A 72 4.57 3.78 -10.41
N ILE A 73 5.63 3.43 -11.16
CA ILE A 73 5.65 3.66 -12.61
C ILE A 73 4.62 2.81 -13.39
N LYS A 74 4.14 1.70 -12.79
CA LYS A 74 3.10 0.85 -13.38
C LYS A 74 1.69 1.43 -13.18
N LEU A 75 1.53 2.37 -12.25
CA LEU A 75 0.21 2.92 -11.91
C LEU A 75 -0.29 3.97 -12.90
N THR A 76 -1.61 4.01 -13.07
CA THR A 76 -2.27 5.11 -13.79
C THR A 76 -2.17 6.41 -12.99
N LYS A 77 -2.34 7.56 -13.66
CA LYS A 77 -2.39 8.87 -12.95
C LYS A 77 -3.45 8.93 -11.85
N ARG A 78 -4.56 8.20 -12.01
CA ARG A 78 -5.61 8.08 -10.98
C ARG A 78 -5.15 7.16 -9.86
N GLY A 79 -4.52 6.03 -10.17
CA GLY A 79 -3.94 5.11 -9.20
C GLY A 79 -2.86 5.77 -8.33
N VAL A 80 -1.97 6.58 -8.91
CA VAL A 80 -0.97 7.33 -8.13
C VAL A 80 -1.61 8.38 -7.21
N THR A 81 -2.71 9.02 -7.64
CA THR A 81 -3.48 9.90 -6.74
C THR A 81 -4.13 9.09 -5.60
N ALA A 82 -4.69 7.92 -5.89
CA ALA A 82 -5.29 7.04 -4.89
C ALA A 82 -4.25 6.52 -3.87
N LEU A 83 -3.08 6.09 -4.34
CA LEU A 83 -1.94 5.69 -3.49
C LEU A 83 -1.51 6.84 -2.58
N TRP A 84 -1.31 8.04 -3.13
CA TRP A 84 -0.94 9.19 -2.33
C TRP A 84 -2.02 9.54 -1.28
N LEU A 85 -3.30 9.47 -1.65
CA LEU A 85 -4.39 9.70 -0.71
C LEU A 85 -4.37 8.66 0.41
N HIS A 86 -4.26 7.38 0.07
CA HIS A 86 -4.19 6.28 1.03
C HIS A 86 -3.12 6.53 2.10
N GLU A 87 -1.88 6.83 1.68
CA GLU A 87 -0.78 7.11 2.60
C GLU A 87 -1.05 8.35 3.47
N VAL A 88 -1.58 9.43 2.89
CA VAL A 88 -1.93 10.62 3.68
C VAL A 88 -3.05 10.30 4.68
N PHE A 89 -3.97 9.41 4.33
CA PHE A 89 -5.07 9.01 5.20
C PHE A 89 -4.63 8.23 6.42
N HIS A 90 -3.57 7.43 6.33
CA HIS A 90 -2.97 6.82 7.53
C HIS A 90 -2.55 7.90 8.54
N VAL A 91 -1.99 9.01 8.06
CA VAL A 91 -1.57 10.13 8.92
C VAL A 91 -2.78 10.90 9.45
N VAL A 92 -3.74 11.24 8.59
CA VAL A 92 -4.97 11.97 8.96
C VAL A 92 -5.80 11.19 9.98
N LYS A 93 -5.87 9.86 9.86
CA LYS A 93 -6.52 8.96 10.83
C LYS A 93 -5.62 8.58 12.01
N LYS A 94 -4.41 9.14 12.07
CA LYS A 94 -3.41 8.94 13.12
C LYS A 94 -2.97 7.48 13.31
N HIS A 95 -3.05 6.63 12.29
CA HIS A 95 -2.65 5.21 12.38
C HIS A 95 -1.22 5.05 12.94
N PRO A 96 -0.21 5.78 12.44
CA PRO A 96 1.15 5.75 12.99
C PRO A 96 1.28 6.07 14.50
N PHE A 97 0.35 6.85 15.06
CA PHE A 97 0.36 7.25 16.48
C PHE A 97 -0.54 6.38 17.35
N ARG A 98 -1.50 5.67 16.73
CA ARG A 98 -2.42 4.76 17.42
C ARG A 98 -1.85 3.36 17.59
N MET A 99 -0.83 3.00 16.80
CA MET A 99 -0.06 1.78 16.99
C MET A 99 0.75 1.87 18.29
N ARG A 100 0.56 0.89 19.18
CA ARG A 100 1.16 0.83 20.51
C ARG A 100 2.05 -0.40 20.64
N ASP A 101 2.99 -0.34 21.56
CA ASP A 101 3.82 -1.48 21.95
C ASP A 101 2.94 -2.69 22.31
N GLY A 102 3.24 -3.85 21.71
CA GLY A 102 2.48 -5.10 21.91
C GLY A 102 1.30 -5.30 20.95
N MET A 103 1.03 -4.38 20.03
CA MET A 103 0.16 -4.66 18.88
C MET A 103 0.88 -5.54 17.85
N ASP A 104 0.14 -6.43 17.20
CA ASP A 104 0.64 -7.17 16.05
C ASP A 104 0.68 -6.24 14.83
N HIS A 105 1.87 -5.95 14.31
CA HIS A 105 2.06 -4.95 13.27
C HIS A 105 1.36 -5.32 11.96
N LYS A 106 1.39 -6.61 11.56
CA LYS A 106 0.73 -7.07 10.34
C LYS A 106 -0.79 -6.85 10.43
N THR A 107 -1.40 -7.30 11.53
CA THR A 107 -2.84 -7.10 11.76
C THR A 107 -3.21 -5.61 11.88
N ALA A 108 -2.32 -4.78 12.45
CA ALA A 108 -2.53 -3.34 12.51
C ALA A 108 -2.53 -2.72 11.10
N ASN A 109 -1.57 -3.08 10.24
CA ASN A 109 -1.55 -2.62 8.84
C ASN A 109 -2.85 -3.00 8.13
N VAL A 110 -3.22 -4.28 8.14
CA VAL A 110 -4.47 -4.78 7.54
C VAL A 110 -5.70 -4.02 8.05
N ALA A 111 -5.79 -3.77 9.36
CA ALA A 111 -6.91 -3.03 9.93
C ALA A 111 -6.95 -1.55 9.51
N GLY A 112 -5.79 -0.91 9.39
CA GLY A 112 -5.67 0.47 8.92
C GLY A 112 -6.04 0.59 7.45
N ASP A 113 -5.57 -0.35 6.64
CA ASP A 113 -5.83 -0.44 5.21
C ASP A 113 -7.31 -0.66 4.94
N TYR A 114 -7.98 -1.59 5.63
CA TYR A 114 -9.42 -1.77 5.50
C TYR A 114 -10.20 -0.48 5.84
N GLU A 115 -9.83 0.24 6.92
CA GLU A 115 -10.51 1.50 7.27
C GLU A 115 -10.39 2.53 6.13
N ILE A 116 -9.22 2.65 5.51
CA ILE A 116 -8.94 3.67 4.50
C ILE A 116 -9.43 3.24 3.11
N ASN A 117 -9.17 2.01 2.69
CA ASN A 117 -9.55 1.49 1.38
C ASN A 117 -11.06 1.49 1.22
N ASN A 118 -11.80 1.01 2.20
CA ASN A 118 -13.26 1.05 2.17
C ASN A 118 -13.81 2.48 2.09
N MET A 119 -13.19 3.43 2.81
CA MET A 119 -13.59 4.83 2.78
C MET A 119 -13.31 5.46 1.41
N LEU A 120 -12.14 5.20 0.82
CA LEU A 120 -11.78 5.69 -0.51
C LEU A 120 -12.65 5.05 -1.60
N ASP A 121 -12.96 3.77 -1.48
CA ASP A 121 -13.78 3.03 -2.43
C ASP A 121 -15.25 3.50 -2.40
N ASN A 122 -15.83 3.64 -1.19
CA ASN A 122 -17.16 4.21 -1.01
C ASN A 122 -17.34 5.61 -1.63
N ALA A 123 -16.25 6.38 -1.72
CA ALA A 123 -16.24 7.71 -2.32
C ALA A 123 -15.80 7.70 -3.79
N GLY A 124 -15.64 6.54 -4.43
CA GLY A 124 -15.28 6.40 -5.84
C GLY A 124 -13.85 6.84 -6.18
N MET A 125 -12.97 6.87 -5.18
CA MET A 125 -11.59 7.37 -5.29
C MET A 125 -10.53 6.28 -5.28
N MET A 126 -10.90 5.05 -4.92
CA MET A 126 -9.99 3.91 -5.01
C MET A 126 -9.78 3.55 -6.49
N HIS A 127 -8.53 3.70 -6.95
CA HIS A 127 -8.11 3.44 -8.33
C HIS A 127 -6.86 2.58 -8.39
N LEU A 128 -6.61 1.82 -7.32
CA LEU A 128 -5.65 0.75 -7.28
C LEU A 128 -6.41 -0.56 -7.47
N GLU A 129 -5.79 -1.48 -8.20
CA GLU A 129 -6.31 -2.83 -8.39
C GLU A 129 -5.80 -3.72 -7.24
N ASN A 130 -6.53 -4.80 -6.97
CA ASN A 130 -6.18 -5.81 -5.97
C ASN A 130 -5.96 -5.25 -4.55
N VAL A 131 -6.62 -4.16 -4.14
CA VAL A 131 -6.49 -3.63 -2.76
C VAL A 131 -7.31 -4.43 -1.74
N LEU A 132 -6.87 -4.42 -0.48
CA LEU A 132 -7.64 -4.94 0.65
C LEU A 132 -8.94 -4.15 0.85
N ILE A 133 -10.07 -4.71 0.43
CA ILE A 133 -11.41 -4.14 0.62
C ILE A 133 -12.31 -5.19 1.29
N ASN A 134 -13.02 -4.77 2.35
CA ASN A 134 -14.06 -5.57 2.98
C ASN A 134 -15.14 -4.66 3.55
N HIS A 135 -16.23 -4.47 2.79
CA HIS A 135 -17.31 -3.54 3.16
C HIS A 135 -18.11 -3.95 4.41
N ASP A 136 -17.90 -5.14 4.98
CA ASP A 136 -18.45 -5.45 6.33
C ASP A 136 -17.85 -4.53 7.42
N TYR A 137 -16.68 -3.94 7.15
CA TYR A 137 -16.01 -2.96 8.00
C TYR A 137 -16.36 -1.50 7.68
N ASP A 138 -17.31 -1.23 6.80
CA ASP A 138 -17.73 0.14 6.50
C ASP A 138 -18.14 0.90 7.77
N GLY A 139 -17.49 2.04 8.02
CA GLY A 139 -17.73 2.88 9.19
C GLY A 139 -17.16 2.34 10.50
N TRP A 140 -16.43 1.21 10.48
CA TRP A 140 -15.72 0.71 11.66
C TRP A 140 -14.42 1.49 11.87
N SER A 141 -14.01 1.66 13.12
CA SER A 141 -12.69 2.21 13.44
C SER A 141 -11.62 1.14 13.35
N PHE A 142 -10.38 1.55 13.05
CA PHE A 142 -9.17 0.74 13.18
C PHE A 142 -9.15 -0.18 14.40
N GLU A 143 -9.44 0.31 15.62
CA GLU A 143 -9.38 -0.51 16.83
C GLU A 143 -10.44 -1.62 16.83
N ARG A 144 -11.60 -1.35 16.21
CA ARG A 144 -12.67 -2.34 16.08
C ARG A 144 -12.30 -3.39 15.05
N ILE A 145 -11.77 -2.97 13.89
CA ILE A 145 -11.31 -3.87 12.82
C ILE A 145 -10.16 -4.74 13.34
N TYR A 146 -9.13 -4.13 13.92
CA TYR A 146 -7.99 -4.82 14.52
C TYR A 146 -8.41 -5.88 15.55
N ARG A 147 -9.38 -5.56 16.42
CA ARG A 147 -9.91 -6.54 17.39
C ARG A 147 -10.64 -7.70 16.71
N ASN A 148 -11.31 -7.45 15.60
CA ASN A 148 -12.01 -8.47 14.83
C ASN A 148 -11.03 -9.38 14.09
N GLU A 149 -10.06 -8.80 13.40
CA GLU A 149 -8.99 -9.52 12.72
C GLU A 149 -8.16 -10.37 13.70
N ARG A 150 -7.85 -9.85 14.90
CA ARG A 150 -7.15 -10.64 15.93
C ARG A 150 -7.95 -11.82 16.50
N ARG A 151 -9.28 -11.80 16.38
CA ARG A 151 -10.17 -12.87 16.89
C ARG A 151 -10.45 -13.93 15.85
N THR A 152 -10.37 -13.54 14.58
CA THR A 152 -10.48 -14.45 13.46
C THR A 152 -9.12 -15.12 13.35
N PRO A 153 -9.01 -16.46 13.34
CA PRO A 153 -7.76 -17.07 12.91
C PRO A 153 -7.45 -16.49 11.52
N PRO A 154 -6.18 -16.18 11.20
CA PRO A 154 -5.85 -15.75 9.85
C PRO A 154 -6.48 -16.76 8.87
N PRO A 155 -6.99 -16.30 7.71
CA PRO A 155 -7.31 -17.22 6.63
C PRO A 155 -6.14 -18.20 6.54
N PRO A 156 -6.38 -19.52 6.41
CA PRO A 156 -5.27 -20.41 6.09
C PRO A 156 -4.52 -19.76 4.93
N ASP A 157 -3.20 -19.63 5.05
CA ASP A 157 -2.36 -19.34 3.88
C ASP A 157 -2.95 -20.17 2.76
N GLN A 158 -3.37 -19.53 1.66
CA GLN A 158 -3.80 -20.31 0.52
C GLN A 158 -2.65 -21.26 0.27
N PRO A 159 -2.85 -22.59 0.39
CA PRO A 159 -1.77 -23.51 0.14
C PRO A 159 -1.27 -23.14 -1.25
N ASP A 160 0.05 -22.91 -1.37
CA ASP A 160 0.73 -22.96 -2.66
C ASP A 160 0.04 -24.05 -3.45
N GLN A 161 -0.66 -23.69 -4.52
CA GLN A 161 -1.40 -24.69 -5.27
C GLN A 161 -0.38 -25.75 -5.62
N PRO A 162 -0.51 -26.98 -5.11
CA PRO A 162 0.40 -28.03 -5.53
C PRO A 162 0.16 -28.18 -7.02
N ASP A 163 1.24 -28.04 -7.80
CA ASP A 163 1.26 -28.35 -9.22
C ASP A 163 0.38 -29.57 -9.47
N GLN A 164 -0.72 -29.36 -10.21
CA GLN A 164 -1.58 -30.47 -10.56
C GLN A 164 -0.74 -31.47 -11.37
N PRO A 165 -0.71 -32.75 -10.97
CA PRO A 165 0.13 -33.74 -11.61
C PRO A 165 -0.39 -34.01 -13.02
N GLY A 166 0.44 -33.69 -14.02
CA GLY A 166 0.31 -34.23 -15.36
C GLY A 166 0.48 -35.75 -15.32
N GLU A 167 -0.53 -36.48 -15.82
CA GLU A 167 -0.46 -37.92 -16.06
C GLU A 167 0.53 -38.27 -17.20
N PRO A 168 0.99 -39.53 -17.29
CA PRO A 168 2.39 -39.89 -17.14
C PRO A 168 3.18 -39.98 -18.46
N GLY A 169 4.42 -39.51 -18.43
CA GLY A 169 5.47 -39.85 -19.39
C GLY A 169 6.54 -40.68 -18.70
N GLU A 170 6.68 -41.94 -19.11
CA GLU A 170 7.69 -42.90 -18.64
C GLU A 170 9.13 -42.40 -18.87
N GLY A 171 10.01 -42.59 -17.87
CA GLY A 171 11.44 -42.31 -18.01
C GLY A 171 12.23 -42.49 -16.72
N ASP A 172 12.66 -43.72 -16.47
CA ASP A 172 13.52 -44.18 -15.36
C ASP A 172 14.80 -43.36 -15.14
N GLY A 173 15.16 -43.13 -13.86
CA GLY A 173 16.54 -42.84 -13.47
C GLY A 173 16.73 -42.11 -12.13
N GLN A 174 16.97 -42.85 -11.05
CA GLN A 174 17.53 -42.42 -9.75
C GLN A 174 18.83 -43.26 -9.51
N PRO A 175 19.79 -43.02 -8.56
CA PRO A 175 19.84 -42.14 -7.37
C PRO A 175 21.12 -41.31 -7.12
N GLY A 176 21.07 -40.47 -6.07
CA GLY A 176 22.19 -40.10 -5.18
C GLY A 176 22.05 -38.65 -4.68
N ASP A 177 21.63 -38.34 -3.45
CA ASP A 177 22.17 -38.56 -2.09
C ASP A 177 22.82 -37.28 -1.50
N ASP A 178 22.57 -37.11 -0.20
CA ASP A 178 23.29 -36.40 0.85
C ASP A 178 23.07 -34.89 1.16
N SER A 179 22.31 -34.69 2.25
CA SER A 179 22.70 -34.02 3.52
C SER A 179 23.03 -32.52 3.64
N SER A 180 22.16 -31.89 4.46
CA SER A 180 22.43 -31.11 5.69
C SER A 180 23.04 -29.69 5.65
N ASN A 181 22.32 -28.82 6.38
CA ASN A 181 22.73 -27.65 7.20
C ASN A 181 23.45 -26.48 6.51
N ASP A 182 22.96 -25.25 6.70
CA ASP A 182 23.48 -24.29 7.71
C ASP A 182 22.92 -22.86 7.47
N ASP A 183 22.94 -22.09 8.55
CA ASP A 183 22.48 -20.72 8.76
C ASP A 183 22.98 -19.67 7.75
N GLY A 184 22.18 -18.62 7.54
CA GLY A 184 22.57 -17.44 6.75
C GLY A 184 21.52 -16.34 6.73
N ASP A 185 21.39 -15.63 7.85
CA ASP A 185 20.87 -14.25 7.91
C ASP A 185 21.82 -13.35 7.09
N ASP A 186 21.43 -13.02 5.86
CA ASP A 186 22.13 -12.06 5.00
C ASP A 186 21.11 -11.10 4.36
N GLY A 187 21.45 -9.81 4.38
CA GLY A 187 20.59 -8.65 4.15
C GLY A 187 19.94 -8.52 2.77
N PRO A 188 19.17 -7.43 2.57
CA PRO A 188 18.04 -7.41 1.66
C PRO A 188 18.48 -7.57 0.20
N THR A 189 17.83 -8.53 -0.45
CA THR A 189 17.87 -8.75 -1.90
C THR A 189 17.51 -7.45 -2.63
N VAL A 190 18.41 -7.04 -3.52
CA VAL A 190 18.24 -5.89 -4.40
C VAL A 190 17.27 -6.34 -5.50
N TYR A 191 15.98 -6.03 -5.34
CA TYR A 191 14.94 -6.41 -6.30
C TYR A 191 15.15 -5.70 -7.63
N GLY A 192 15.33 -6.48 -8.71
CA GLY A 192 15.28 -6.01 -10.08
C GLY A 192 13.85 -5.66 -10.52
N PRO A 193 13.67 -5.05 -11.70
CA PRO A 193 12.34 -4.74 -12.25
C PRO A 193 11.42 -5.96 -12.41
N ASP A 194 12.01 -7.15 -12.53
CA ASP A 194 11.31 -8.44 -12.64
C ASP A 194 11.04 -9.10 -11.27
N ASP A 195 11.67 -8.62 -10.19
CA ASP A 195 11.52 -9.17 -8.83
C ASP A 195 10.52 -8.36 -7.97
N VAL A 196 9.79 -7.43 -8.57
CA VAL A 196 8.66 -6.79 -7.90
C VAL A 196 7.50 -7.77 -8.00
N PRO A 197 6.97 -8.30 -6.88
CA PRO A 197 5.81 -9.18 -6.91
C PRO A 197 4.70 -8.53 -7.76
N ASP A 198 4.18 -9.28 -8.74
CA ASP A 198 2.86 -8.96 -9.27
C ASP A 198 1.91 -9.02 -8.07
N PRO A 199 1.09 -7.99 -7.77
CA PRO A 199 0.17 -8.02 -6.64
C PRO A 199 -0.96 -9.02 -6.89
N ALA A 200 -0.63 -10.31 -6.98
CA ALA A 200 -1.56 -11.42 -7.00
C ALA A 200 -2.24 -11.60 -5.63
N ASP A 201 -1.55 -11.20 -4.55
CA ASP A 201 -2.05 -11.24 -3.16
C ASP A 201 -2.60 -9.90 -2.65
N GLY A 202 -2.54 -8.89 -3.50
CA GLY A 202 -3.10 -7.58 -3.27
C GLY A 202 -2.10 -6.48 -2.97
N VAL A 203 -2.52 -5.23 -3.21
CA VAL A 203 -1.73 -4.04 -2.90
C VAL A 203 -1.98 -3.68 -1.44
N GLU A 204 -1.16 -4.25 -0.56
CA GLU A 204 -1.09 -3.84 0.85
C GLU A 204 -0.28 -2.54 0.94
N GLY A 205 -0.81 -1.55 1.66
CA GLY A 205 -0.04 -0.40 2.14
C GLY A 205 0.56 -0.73 3.50
N ALA A 206 1.59 -0.01 3.90
CA ALA A 206 2.12 -0.14 5.25
C ALA A 206 2.16 1.22 5.94
N PHE A 207 1.78 1.29 7.20
CA PHE A 207 2.13 2.43 8.03
C PHE A 207 3.10 2.00 9.11
N ARG A 208 4.09 2.84 9.38
CA ARG A 208 5.13 2.61 10.39
C ARG A 208 4.85 3.51 11.59
N GLN A 209 5.35 3.12 12.76
CA GLN A 209 5.19 3.93 13.96
C GLN A 209 5.81 5.31 13.74
N ALA A 210 5.05 6.36 14.06
CA ALA A 210 5.55 7.71 13.90
C ALA A 210 6.75 7.96 14.85
N PRO A 211 7.78 8.70 14.42
CA PRO A 211 8.81 9.16 15.34
C PRO A 211 8.18 10.05 16.42
N VAL A 212 8.63 9.90 17.67
CA VAL A 212 8.14 10.69 18.81
C VAL A 212 8.37 12.17 18.53
N THR A 213 7.30 12.89 18.14
CA THR A 213 7.33 14.33 17.87
C THR A 213 6.04 14.97 18.42
N ASP A 214 6.13 16.24 18.86
CA ASP A 214 5.11 16.95 19.65
C ASP A 214 3.92 17.51 18.81
N ASN A 215 3.67 16.97 17.61
CA ASN A 215 2.76 17.58 16.60
C ASN A 215 1.33 16.98 16.56
N THR A 216 0.90 16.26 17.59
CA THR A 216 -0.38 15.52 17.58
C THR A 216 -1.63 16.40 17.51
N LEU A 217 -1.56 17.65 18.00
CA LEU A 217 -2.69 18.60 18.07
C LEU A 217 -3.08 19.20 16.70
N GLU A 218 -2.15 19.34 15.75
CA GLU A 218 -2.49 19.87 14.41
C GLU A 218 -3.23 18.86 13.55
N ILE A 219 -3.00 17.56 13.76
CA ILE A 219 -3.58 16.48 12.96
C ILE A 219 -5.09 16.33 13.24
N GLU A 220 -5.57 16.69 14.43
CA GLU A 220 -6.98 16.52 14.80
C GLU A 220 -7.94 17.35 13.93
N TRP A 221 -7.51 18.54 13.53
CA TRP A 221 -8.30 19.44 12.67
C TRP A 221 -8.40 18.90 11.24
N ASP A 222 -7.34 18.29 10.74
CA ASP A 222 -7.32 17.68 9.40
C ASP A 222 -8.23 16.44 9.35
N THR A 223 -8.35 15.66 10.44
CA THR A 223 -9.26 14.50 10.49
C THR A 223 -10.73 14.89 10.30
N ALA A 224 -11.21 15.88 11.06
CA ALA A 224 -12.62 16.24 11.07
C ALA A 224 -13.11 16.83 9.73
N ILE A 225 -12.31 17.72 9.13
CA ILE A 225 -12.64 18.32 7.84
C ILE A 225 -12.60 17.27 6.74
N THR A 226 -11.65 16.34 6.82
CA THR A 226 -11.50 15.31 5.80
C THR A 226 -12.66 14.30 5.79
N VAL A 227 -13.12 13.86 6.96
CA VAL A 227 -14.31 12.97 7.05
C VAL A 227 -15.52 13.63 6.40
N ALA A 228 -15.73 14.93 6.63
CA ALA A 228 -16.84 15.66 6.02
C ALA A 228 -16.75 15.74 4.48
N ILE A 229 -15.56 15.96 3.92
CA ILE A 229 -15.35 15.96 2.46
C ILE A 229 -15.62 14.57 1.87
N MET A 230 -15.19 13.51 2.53
CA MET A 230 -15.39 12.14 2.04
C MET A 230 -16.85 11.69 2.13
N GLU A 231 -17.58 12.12 3.16
CA GLU A 231 -19.02 11.91 3.25
C GLU A 231 -19.78 12.66 2.14
N GLU A 232 -19.34 13.86 1.76
CA GLU A 232 -19.92 14.61 0.66
C GLU A 232 -19.68 13.93 -0.70
N GLU A 233 -18.45 13.49 -0.99
CA GLU A 233 -18.16 12.75 -2.23
C GLU A 233 -18.94 11.43 -2.29
N LYS A 234 -19.08 10.72 -1.15
CA LYS A 234 -19.95 9.53 -1.05
C LYS A 234 -21.40 9.87 -1.40
N ARG A 235 -21.92 11.02 -0.96
CA ARG A 235 -23.28 11.48 -1.29
C ARG A 235 -23.43 11.76 -2.79
N GLU A 236 -22.45 12.45 -3.41
CA GLU A 236 -22.49 12.75 -4.84
C GLU A 236 -22.36 11.51 -5.71
N HIS A 237 -21.51 10.56 -5.32
CA HIS A 237 -21.37 9.27 -5.99
C HIS A 237 -22.59 8.36 -5.78
N GLY A 238 -23.20 8.39 -4.58
CA GLY A 238 -24.41 7.63 -4.25
C GLY A 238 -25.68 8.14 -4.95
N ASP A 239 -25.75 9.43 -5.30
CA ASP A 239 -26.89 10.01 -6.03
C ASP A 239 -26.92 9.58 -7.51
N CYS A 240 -25.81 9.04 -8.05
CA CYS A 240 -25.74 8.58 -9.44
C CYS A 240 -26.24 7.13 -9.66
N SER A 241 -26.55 6.37 -8.60
CA SER A 241 -27.12 5.01 -8.70
C SER A 241 -28.62 4.95 -8.40
N GLY A 242 -29.25 6.10 -8.16
CA GLY A 242 -30.60 6.20 -7.59
C GLY A 242 -31.60 7.05 -8.36
N ASN A 243 -31.56 7.14 -9.69
CA ASN A 243 -32.75 7.55 -10.45
C ASN A 243 -32.72 7.19 -11.95
N MET A 244 -32.80 5.90 -12.27
CA MET A 244 -33.46 5.46 -13.50
C MET A 244 -34.62 4.56 -13.10
N LEU A 245 -35.79 5.17 -12.86
CA LEU A 245 -37.14 4.73 -13.29
C LEU A 245 -38.20 5.43 -12.43
N SER A 246 -38.80 6.49 -12.97
CA SER A 246 -40.27 6.66 -13.09
C SER A 246 -40.61 8.13 -13.37
N ASN A 247 -40.73 8.47 -14.65
CA ASN A 247 -41.76 9.38 -15.18
C ASN A 247 -41.57 9.49 -16.71
N LEU A 248 -42.18 8.55 -17.43
CA LEU A 248 -43.06 8.73 -18.60
C LEU A 248 -43.37 7.38 -19.23
#